data_AF-A0A817IQP1-F1
#
_entry.id   AF-A0A817IQP1-F1
#
_cell.length_a   1.000
_cell.length_b   1.000
_cell.length_c   1.000
_cell.angle_alpha   90.00
_cell.angle_beta   90.00
_cell.angle_gamma   90.00
#
_symmetry.space_group_name_H-M   'P 1'
#
loop_
_entity.id
_entity.type
_entity.pdbx_description
1 polymer ?
#
loop_
_entity_poly.entity_id
_entity_poly.type
_entity_poly.pdbx_seq_one_letter_code
_entity_poly.pdbx_strand_id
1 'polypeptide(L)'
;MLQSISAKIQAVIAELTSQELINKDTKEFSQQRDQFYNKLNEKLLILDEAKVLSKYAFGFNVNEAIEECFKSIAIKATDIHTNINKFLKSFVEEAGLTSKDYDFFNLYYNNLLSCRQEVKGAKFEINDKIDKIEKEIFDKIRMWEQLVEKESSIENISMSLINMKDVSNNIPSFNVKINQRIDEVLINHKNRTKITNAISRLGAILIQDLSCVTQSIIAEHKAFQGYALSLFNEKIQKHDIDHVLENLRSDCIDKSKLKTRYHEFEAIYKDLIQQNLKPNVELNQLILETKRIAGDIKQTSGNIIWNADVRNRITKLLARIFALWTLQSAHHYFEAQDVENKNTYLLKLHAAQVVSIFRMLSLGDKNEELKNNLVQIETGEGKSVTLGATALLLALLGFNVHCACYSDYLSQRDYNGFLKVFDTLGVTQNIRYGIFNKLYEEMIHRNEEIRQSVEQFISNGSNNIVSNSQLIERAKILLIDEVDVFFSQDFYGNVCTPSTSLRDPTITSLTNFIWTQRKSKLNLNQVKATPEYVACSNRFPNWEPLILEAVKSLIYDVISFESHNYIVKEDKIGYKE
;
A
#
# COMPACT_ATOMS: atom_id res chain seq x y z
N MET A 1 22.34 -28.20 44.89
CA MET A 1 21.42 -28.07 43.74
C MET A 1 20.07 -27.45 44.14
N LEU A 2 19.30 -28.07 45.05
CA LEU A 2 18.00 -27.55 45.51
C LEU A 2 18.04 -26.12 46.07
N GLN A 3 19.07 -25.77 46.86
CA GLN A 3 19.26 -24.40 47.36
C GLN A 3 19.48 -23.36 46.23
N SER A 4 20.17 -23.75 45.16
CA SER A 4 20.38 -22.86 44.00
C SER A 4 19.09 -22.66 43.19
N ILE A 5 18.28 -23.70 43.05
CA ILE A 5 16.95 -23.63 42.43
C ILE A 5 16.02 -22.76 43.28
N SER A 6 16.02 -22.97 44.60
CA SER A 6 15.28 -22.16 45.58
C SER A 6 15.58 -20.67 45.44
N ALA A 7 16.87 -20.31 45.40
CA ALA A 7 17.30 -18.91 45.27
C ALA A 7 16.87 -18.30 43.94
N LYS A 8 16.91 -19.05 42.83
CA LYS A 8 16.44 -18.58 41.52
C LYS A 8 14.93 -18.32 41.50
N ILE A 9 14.14 -19.22 42.08
CA ILE A 9 12.68 -19.04 42.18
C ILE A 9 12.35 -17.79 43.01
N GLN A 10 13.00 -17.62 44.17
CA GLN A 10 12.83 -16.43 45.01
C GLN A 10 13.20 -15.13 44.27
N ALA A 11 14.27 -15.13 43.48
CA ALA A 11 14.66 -13.98 42.67
C ALA A 11 13.59 -13.62 41.62
N VAL A 12 13.06 -14.62 40.90
CA VAL A 12 11.98 -14.41 39.92
C VAL A 12 10.70 -13.88 40.59
N ILE A 13 10.33 -14.42 41.77
CA ILE A 13 9.17 -13.96 42.54
C ILE A 13 9.35 -12.50 42.99
N ALA A 14 10.52 -12.17 43.55
CA ALA A 14 10.82 -10.81 43.99
C ALA A 14 10.76 -9.81 42.82
N GLU A 15 11.34 -10.18 41.67
CA GLU A 15 11.32 -9.36 40.47
C GLU A 15 9.89 -9.11 39.99
N LEU A 16 9.08 -10.16 39.80
CA LEU A 16 7.69 -10.05 39.34
C LEU A 16 6.80 -9.26 40.31
N THR A 17 7.01 -9.43 41.62
CA THR A 17 6.24 -8.72 42.65
C THR A 17 6.56 -7.22 42.64
N SER A 18 7.82 -6.84 42.40
CA SER A 18 8.26 -5.45 42.29
C SER A 18 7.99 -4.79 40.93
N GLN A 19 7.73 -5.58 39.89
CA GLN A 19 7.61 -5.10 38.52
C GLN A 19 6.35 -4.26 38.29
N GLU A 20 6.51 -2.98 37.95
CA GLU A 20 5.40 -2.13 37.48
C GLU A 20 5.01 -2.46 36.05
N LEU A 21 3.70 -2.50 35.75
CA LEU A 21 3.19 -2.74 34.39
C LEU A 21 3.25 -1.47 33.52
N ILE A 22 3.13 -0.29 34.14
CA ILE A 22 3.31 1.00 33.48
C ILE A 22 4.68 1.55 33.85
N ASN A 23 5.66 1.38 32.97
CA ASN A 23 7.06 1.75 33.19
C ASN A 23 7.65 2.39 31.92
N LYS A 24 8.97 2.63 31.90
CA LYS A 24 9.63 3.28 30.75
C LYS A 24 9.47 2.48 29.45
N ASP A 25 9.56 1.16 29.52
CA ASP A 25 9.50 0.26 28.36
C ASP A 25 8.08 0.11 27.81
N THR A 26 7.06 0.40 28.63
CA THR A 26 5.65 0.23 28.25
C THR A 26 4.89 1.52 27.93
N LYS A 27 5.56 2.69 28.02
CA LYS A 27 4.96 4.01 27.79
C LYS A 27 5.03 4.49 26.35
N GLU A 28 6.11 4.18 25.63
CA GLU A 28 6.42 4.86 24.37
C GLU A 28 6.15 3.94 23.17
N PHE A 29 6.95 2.89 23.00
CA PHE A 29 6.97 2.12 21.76
C PHE A 29 6.22 0.78 21.87
N SER A 30 5.40 0.46 20.87
CA SER A 30 4.64 -0.81 20.82
C SER A 30 5.55 -2.03 20.92
N GLN A 31 6.64 -2.05 20.15
CA GLN A 31 7.58 -3.17 20.16
C GLN A 31 8.25 -3.39 21.52
N GLN A 32 8.64 -2.32 22.21
CA GLN A 32 9.25 -2.42 23.54
C GLN A 32 8.22 -2.89 24.58
N ARG A 33 6.99 -2.38 24.48
CA ARG A 33 5.87 -2.79 25.34
C ARG A 33 5.55 -4.27 25.15
N ASP A 34 5.45 -4.77 23.92
CA ASP A 34 5.18 -6.18 23.65
C ASP A 34 6.33 -7.08 24.15
N GLN A 35 7.58 -6.66 23.94
CA GLN A 35 8.75 -7.37 24.49
C GLN A 35 8.73 -7.42 26.03
N PHE A 36 8.27 -6.36 26.69
CA PHE A 36 8.13 -6.32 28.13
C PHE A 36 7.11 -7.38 28.62
N TYR A 37 5.91 -7.41 28.03
CA TYR A 37 4.88 -8.38 28.42
C TYR A 37 5.25 -9.83 28.05
N ASN A 38 5.99 -10.02 26.96
CA ASN A 38 6.54 -11.33 26.60
C ASN A 38 7.54 -11.84 27.66
N LYS A 39 8.50 -11.01 28.09
CA LYS A 39 9.43 -11.35 29.18
C LYS A 39 8.70 -11.59 30.50
N LEU A 40 7.63 -10.85 30.78
CA LEU A 40 6.77 -11.07 31.93
C LEU A 40 6.13 -12.46 31.86
N ASN A 41 5.62 -12.85 30.70
CA ASN A 41 5.02 -14.16 30.47
C ASN A 41 6.03 -15.31 30.64
N GLU A 42 7.23 -15.20 30.10
CA GLU A 42 8.30 -16.20 30.27
C GLU A 42 8.56 -16.48 31.76
N LYS A 43 8.67 -15.43 32.58
CA LYS A 43 8.88 -15.56 34.03
C LYS A 43 7.69 -16.23 34.72
N LEU A 44 6.46 -15.93 34.30
CA LEU A 44 5.26 -16.58 34.83
C LEU A 44 5.20 -18.07 34.47
N LEU A 45 5.61 -18.45 33.25
CA LEU A 45 5.71 -19.85 32.84
C LEU A 45 6.75 -20.61 33.65
N ILE A 46 7.92 -20.00 33.91
CA ILE A 46 8.95 -20.58 34.80
C ILE A 46 8.37 -20.85 36.20
N LEU A 47 7.58 -19.92 36.74
CA LEU A 47 6.93 -20.11 38.03
C LEU A 47 5.87 -21.21 37.98
N ASP A 48 5.09 -21.31 36.91
CA ASP A 48 4.08 -22.37 36.75
C ASP A 48 4.73 -23.76 36.71
N GLU A 49 5.83 -23.92 35.98
CA GLU A 49 6.63 -25.15 35.97
C GLU A 49 7.24 -25.47 37.34
N ALA A 50 7.65 -24.44 38.09
CA ALA A 50 8.21 -24.60 39.42
C ALA A 50 7.22 -25.18 40.45
N LYS A 51 5.90 -25.19 40.17
CA LYS A 51 4.90 -25.85 41.04
C LYS A 51 5.16 -27.33 41.23
N VAL A 52 5.74 -28.01 40.24
CA VAL A 52 6.12 -29.44 40.34
C VAL A 52 7.15 -29.67 41.45
N LEU A 53 7.89 -28.63 41.83
CA LEU A 53 8.89 -28.66 42.87
C LEU A 53 8.29 -28.53 44.29
N SER A 54 7.01 -28.19 44.42
CA SER A 54 6.32 -28.08 45.73
C SER A 54 6.34 -29.36 46.57
N LYS A 55 6.62 -30.52 45.95
CA LYS A 55 6.82 -31.81 46.62
C LYS A 55 8.15 -31.96 47.37
N TYR A 56 9.09 -31.03 47.19
CA TYR A 56 10.40 -31.05 47.86
C TYR A 56 10.43 -30.01 48.98
N ALA A 57 11.22 -30.28 50.02
CA ALA A 57 11.38 -29.36 51.16
C ALA A 57 12.19 -28.11 50.76
N PHE A 58 11.49 -27.05 50.38
CA PHE A 58 12.04 -25.70 50.24
C PHE A 58 11.89 -24.93 51.57
N GLY A 59 12.75 -23.94 51.80
CA GLY A 59 12.65 -23.05 52.96
C GLY A 59 11.44 -22.10 52.95
N PHE A 60 10.53 -22.25 51.99
CA PHE A 60 9.31 -21.46 51.82
C PHE A 60 8.27 -22.25 51.00
N ASN A 61 7.00 -21.85 51.09
CA ASN A 61 5.90 -22.45 50.35
C ASN A 61 5.86 -21.92 48.90
N VAL A 62 6.33 -22.74 47.95
CA VAL A 62 6.42 -22.37 46.53
C VAL A 62 5.04 -22.04 45.93
N ASN A 63 4.00 -22.79 46.27
CA ASN A 63 2.66 -22.58 45.70
C ASN A 63 2.04 -21.25 46.16
N GLU A 64 2.18 -20.94 47.45
CA GLU A 64 1.67 -19.70 48.05
C GLU A 64 2.37 -18.46 47.48
N ALA A 65 3.69 -18.50 47.36
CA ALA A 65 4.46 -17.39 46.80
C ALA A 65 4.17 -17.15 45.31
N ILE A 66 3.88 -18.21 44.54
CA ILE A 66 3.42 -18.09 43.15
C ILE A 66 2.03 -17.45 43.10
N GLU A 67 1.10 -17.86 43.97
CA GLU A 67 -0.24 -17.25 44.04
C GLU A 67 -0.20 -15.77 44.40
N GLU A 68 0.65 -15.36 45.34
CA GLU A 68 0.87 -13.95 45.68
C GLU A 68 1.38 -13.14 44.49
N CYS A 69 2.31 -13.71 43.72
CA CYS A 69 2.82 -13.07 42.50
C CYS A 69 1.72 -12.86 41.46
N PHE A 70 0.89 -13.87 41.20
CA PHE A 70 -0.26 -13.75 40.29
C PHE A 70 -1.28 -12.72 40.79
N LYS A 71 -1.56 -12.69 42.11
CA LYS A 71 -2.44 -11.68 42.71
C LYS A 71 -1.87 -10.27 42.54
N SER A 72 -0.56 -10.08 42.74
CA SER A 72 0.11 -8.78 42.56
C SER A 72 -0.05 -8.25 41.12
N ILE A 73 0.20 -9.09 40.12
CA ILE A 73 0.03 -8.71 38.70
C ILE A 73 -1.44 -8.43 38.38
N ALA A 74 -2.37 -9.23 38.92
CA ALA A 74 -3.80 -9.02 38.73
C ALA A 74 -4.29 -7.69 39.32
N ILE A 75 -3.76 -7.29 40.49
CA ILE A 75 -4.04 -5.98 41.11
C ILE A 75 -3.54 -4.87 40.19
N LYS A 76 -2.28 -4.93 39.72
CA LYS A 76 -1.71 -3.92 38.81
C LYS A 76 -2.50 -3.80 37.49
N ALA A 77 -2.96 -4.92 36.93
CA ALA A 77 -3.84 -4.91 35.76
C ALA A 77 -5.23 -4.32 36.07
N THR A 78 -5.71 -4.46 37.32
CA THR A 78 -6.93 -3.80 37.80
C THR A 78 -6.74 -2.30 37.97
N ASP A 79 -5.56 -1.85 38.38
CA ASP A 79 -5.24 -0.42 38.47
C ASP A 79 -5.21 0.24 37.08
N ILE A 80 -4.64 -0.43 36.08
CA ILE A 80 -4.70 -0.01 34.67
C ILE A 80 -6.16 0.16 34.23
N HIS A 81 -7.01 -0.85 34.46
CA HIS A 81 -8.42 -0.80 34.11
C HIS A 81 -9.17 0.32 34.87
N THR A 82 -8.85 0.52 36.16
CA THR A 82 -9.45 1.60 36.97
C THR A 82 -9.11 2.98 36.40
N ASN A 83 -7.90 3.17 35.88
CA ASN A 83 -7.52 4.41 35.20
C ASN A 83 -8.27 4.60 33.88
N ILE A 84 -8.46 3.54 33.09
CA ILE A 84 -9.30 3.59 31.89
C ILE A 84 -10.74 3.97 32.24
N ASN A 85 -11.30 3.41 33.32
CA ASN A 85 -12.69 3.71 33.72
C ASN A 85 -12.89 5.19 34.12
N LYS A 86 -11.84 5.91 34.56
CA LYS A 86 -11.92 7.36 34.78
C LYS A 86 -12.16 8.10 33.47
N PHE A 87 -11.44 7.72 32.41
CA PHE A 87 -11.67 8.25 31.07
C PHE A 87 -13.06 7.88 30.57
N LEU A 88 -13.46 6.60 30.66
CA LEU A 88 -14.75 6.13 30.15
C LEU A 88 -15.93 6.86 30.81
N LYS A 89 -15.84 7.13 32.12
CA LYS A 89 -16.84 7.93 32.81
C LYS A 89 -16.98 9.33 32.19
N SER A 90 -15.88 10.05 32.03
CA SER A 90 -15.88 11.38 31.40
C SER A 90 -16.33 11.35 29.93
N PHE A 91 -15.96 10.30 29.20
CA PHE A 91 -16.36 10.07 27.81
C PHE A 91 -17.88 9.86 27.66
N VAL A 92 -18.48 9.06 28.54
CA VAL A 92 -19.93 8.83 28.54
C VAL A 92 -20.69 10.10 28.93
N GLU A 93 -20.18 10.84 29.92
CA GLU A 93 -20.76 12.08 30.45
C GLU A 93 -20.61 13.31 29.52
N GLU A 94 -19.98 13.17 28.35
CA GLU A 94 -19.73 14.28 27.40
C GLU A 94 -18.94 15.44 28.02
N ALA A 95 -18.07 15.13 28.98
CA ALA A 95 -17.06 16.09 29.40
C ALA A 95 -16.19 16.44 28.20
N GLY A 96 -15.88 17.73 27.99
CA GLY A 96 -15.02 18.18 26.89
C GLY A 96 -13.62 17.58 26.98
N LEU A 97 -13.44 16.40 26.37
CA LEU A 97 -12.20 15.64 26.40
C LEU A 97 -11.12 16.36 25.60
N THR A 98 -9.91 16.29 26.10
CA THR A 98 -8.73 16.86 25.46
C THR A 98 -7.89 15.76 24.82
N SER A 99 -6.96 16.15 23.93
CA SER A 99 -5.94 15.23 23.39
C SER A 99 -5.19 14.47 24.50
N LYS A 100 -4.96 15.11 25.66
CA LYS A 100 -4.26 14.46 26.79
C LYS A 100 -5.08 13.34 27.42
N ASP A 101 -6.41 13.47 27.43
CA ASP A 101 -7.29 12.44 27.96
C ASP A 101 -7.29 11.20 27.05
N TYR A 102 -7.26 11.41 25.74
CA TYR A 102 -7.11 10.32 24.76
C TYR A 102 -5.73 9.68 24.81
N ASP A 103 -4.64 10.47 24.92
CA ASP A 103 -3.29 9.94 25.10
C ASP A 103 -3.19 9.07 26.37
N PHE A 104 -3.83 9.53 27.45
CA PHE A 104 -3.96 8.78 28.69
C PHE A 104 -4.71 7.47 28.44
N PHE A 105 -5.89 7.49 27.83
CA PHE A 105 -6.65 6.27 27.50
C PHE A 105 -5.81 5.30 26.66
N ASN A 106 -5.19 5.78 25.59
CA ASN A 106 -4.39 4.99 24.66
C ASN A 106 -3.22 4.31 25.36
N LEU A 107 -2.52 5.01 26.26
CA LEU A 107 -1.43 4.44 27.05
C LEU A 107 -1.90 3.20 27.84
N TYR A 108 -2.97 3.33 28.62
CA TYR A 108 -3.43 2.24 29.49
C TYR A 108 -4.10 1.12 28.68
N TYR A 109 -4.91 1.46 27.67
CA TYR A 109 -5.61 0.47 26.85
C TYR A 109 -4.63 -0.36 26.01
N ASN A 110 -3.62 0.26 25.39
CA ASN A 110 -2.59 -0.47 24.66
C ASN A 110 -1.77 -1.39 25.57
N ASN A 111 -1.60 -1.04 26.84
CA ASN A 111 -0.97 -1.91 27.83
C ASN A 111 -1.83 -3.15 28.13
N LEU A 112 -3.15 -3.02 28.25
CA LEU A 112 -4.03 -4.17 28.37
C LEU A 112 -3.99 -5.06 27.12
N LEU A 113 -3.97 -4.45 25.92
CA LEU A 113 -3.89 -5.20 24.66
C LEU A 113 -2.59 -6.00 24.55
N SER A 114 -1.44 -5.39 24.81
CA SER A 114 -0.15 -6.08 24.80
C SER A 114 -0.10 -7.18 25.88
N CYS A 115 -0.66 -6.92 27.07
CA CYS A 115 -0.76 -7.92 28.12
C CYS A 115 -1.62 -9.12 27.67
N ARG A 116 -2.79 -8.88 27.05
CA ARG A 116 -3.65 -9.94 26.49
C ARG A 116 -2.92 -10.76 25.42
N GLN A 117 -2.16 -10.09 24.56
CA GLN A 117 -1.48 -10.73 23.43
C GLN A 117 -0.32 -11.63 23.89
N GLU A 118 0.50 -11.13 24.81
CA GLU A 118 1.78 -11.76 25.14
C GLU A 118 1.70 -12.64 26.40
N VAL A 119 0.78 -12.37 27.33
CA VAL A 119 0.67 -13.12 28.59
C VAL A 119 -0.36 -14.26 28.46
N LYS A 120 0.14 -15.47 28.18
CA LYS A 120 -0.67 -16.67 27.96
C LYS A 120 -0.90 -17.40 29.29
N GLY A 121 -2.14 -17.78 29.59
CA GLY A 121 -2.47 -18.54 30.80
C GLY A 121 -2.75 -17.70 32.05
N ALA A 122 -2.91 -16.38 31.87
CA ALA A 122 -3.36 -15.46 32.90
C ALA A 122 -4.68 -15.91 33.56
N LYS A 123 -4.63 -16.32 34.83
CA LYS A 123 -5.81 -16.46 35.72
C LYS A 123 -6.52 -15.13 36.03
N PHE A 124 -6.08 -14.03 35.41
CA PHE A 124 -6.60 -12.70 35.66
C PHE A 124 -7.52 -12.28 34.52
N GLU A 125 -8.71 -11.79 34.87
CA GLU A 125 -9.83 -11.39 33.99
C GLU A 125 -9.51 -10.19 33.08
N ILE A 126 -8.47 -10.28 32.24
CA ILE A 126 -8.11 -9.20 31.30
C ILE A 126 -9.08 -9.13 30.13
N ASN A 127 -9.51 -10.29 29.60
CA ASN A 127 -10.46 -10.33 28.49
C ASN A 127 -11.77 -9.66 28.86
N ASP A 128 -12.37 -10.02 30.00
CA ASP A 128 -13.61 -9.40 30.48
C ASP A 128 -13.47 -7.88 30.68
N LYS A 129 -12.30 -7.40 31.09
CA LYS A 129 -12.03 -5.95 31.22
C LYS A 129 -11.93 -5.27 29.86
N ILE A 130 -11.22 -5.86 28.91
CA ILE A 130 -11.11 -5.33 27.55
C ILE A 130 -12.49 -5.32 26.89
N ASP A 131 -13.25 -6.41 26.99
CA ASP A 131 -14.58 -6.54 26.40
C ASP A 131 -15.55 -5.50 26.99
N LYS A 132 -15.47 -5.21 28.30
CA LYS A 132 -16.23 -4.12 28.93
C LYS A 132 -15.85 -2.75 28.38
N ILE A 133 -14.55 -2.46 28.23
CA ILE A 133 -14.06 -1.20 27.67
C ILE A 133 -14.55 -1.04 26.22
N GLU A 134 -14.37 -2.07 25.39
CA GLU A 134 -14.84 -2.06 24.00
C GLU A 134 -16.35 -1.82 23.94
N LYS A 135 -17.11 -2.51 24.79
CA LYS A 135 -18.57 -2.35 24.87
C LYS A 135 -18.95 -0.91 25.23
N GLU A 136 -18.35 -0.28 26.22
CA GLU A 136 -18.68 1.09 26.62
C GLU A 136 -18.40 2.11 25.51
N ILE A 137 -17.27 1.97 24.81
CA ILE A 137 -16.96 2.79 23.64
C ILE A 137 -18.02 2.60 22.55
N PHE A 138 -18.33 1.35 22.18
CA PHE A 138 -19.28 1.08 21.11
C PHE A 138 -20.74 1.36 21.47
N ASP A 139 -21.12 1.29 22.75
CA ASP A 139 -22.44 1.71 23.22
C ASP A 139 -22.62 3.23 23.00
N LYS A 140 -21.57 4.04 23.23
CA LYS A 140 -21.60 5.49 22.92
C LYS A 140 -21.61 5.76 21.42
N ILE A 141 -20.80 5.04 20.63
CA ILE A 141 -20.83 5.16 19.16
C ILE A 141 -22.23 4.83 18.64
N ARG A 142 -22.84 3.74 19.12
CA ARG A 142 -24.21 3.34 18.76
C ARG A 142 -25.26 4.37 19.15
N MET A 143 -25.06 5.11 20.24
CA MET A 143 -25.93 6.23 20.60
C MET A 143 -25.90 7.31 19.51
N TRP A 144 -24.72 7.70 19.02
CA TRP A 144 -24.59 8.66 17.91
C TRP A 144 -25.14 8.10 16.59
N GLU A 145 -24.95 6.82 16.29
CA GLU A 145 -25.58 6.16 15.13
C GLU A 145 -27.10 6.30 15.18
N GLN A 146 -27.72 6.01 16.34
CA GLN A 146 -29.16 6.13 16.52
C GLN A 146 -29.66 7.59 16.43
N LEU A 147 -28.84 8.57 16.83
CA LEU A 147 -29.16 9.98 16.63
C LEU A 147 -29.20 10.30 15.14
N VAL A 148 -28.18 9.90 14.36
CA VAL A 148 -28.19 10.09 12.90
C VAL A 148 -29.38 9.39 12.25
N GLU A 149 -29.75 8.21 12.72
CA GLU A 149 -30.92 7.50 12.21
C GLU A 149 -32.22 8.24 12.51
N LYS A 150 -32.43 8.76 13.72
CA LYS A 150 -33.72 9.36 14.11
C LYS A 150 -33.85 10.82 13.69
N GLU A 151 -32.74 11.50 13.48
CA GLU A 151 -32.68 12.94 13.25
C GLU A 151 -33.03 13.33 11.81
N SER A 152 -33.55 14.55 11.66
CA SER A 152 -33.90 15.19 10.40
C SER A 152 -33.07 16.46 10.12
N SER A 153 -32.53 17.10 11.16
CA SER A 153 -31.59 18.23 11.02
C SER A 153 -30.23 17.72 10.53
N ILE A 154 -29.74 18.33 9.45
CA ILE A 154 -28.44 17.97 8.86
C ILE A 154 -27.29 18.44 9.77
N GLU A 155 -27.50 19.52 10.52
CA GLU A 155 -26.56 20.05 11.50
C GLU A 155 -26.33 19.05 12.63
N ASN A 156 -27.40 18.50 13.21
CA ASN A 156 -27.31 17.50 14.27
C ASN A 156 -26.70 16.17 13.78
N ILE A 157 -27.00 15.78 12.54
CA ILE A 157 -26.37 14.63 11.88
C ILE A 157 -24.87 14.89 11.72
N SER A 158 -24.48 16.07 11.25
CA SER A 158 -23.08 16.44 11.06
C SER A 158 -22.30 16.39 12.38
N MET A 159 -22.90 16.89 13.47
CA MET A 159 -22.28 16.86 14.80
C MET A 159 -22.05 15.43 15.31
N SER A 160 -23.03 14.54 15.09
CA SER A 160 -22.90 13.12 15.48
C SER A 160 -21.77 12.43 14.71
N LEU A 161 -21.62 12.72 13.41
CA LEU A 161 -20.53 12.20 12.59
C LEU A 161 -19.17 12.77 13.00
N ILE A 162 -19.11 14.06 13.33
CA ILE A 162 -17.90 14.71 13.87
C ILE A 162 -17.47 14.01 15.16
N ASN A 163 -18.39 13.77 16.09
CA ASN A 163 -18.09 13.08 17.34
C ASN A 163 -17.58 11.65 17.11
N MET A 164 -18.23 10.87 16.22
CA MET A 164 -17.75 9.54 15.86
C MET A 164 -16.34 9.59 15.26
N LYS A 165 -16.08 10.56 14.38
CA LYS A 165 -14.78 10.69 13.71
C LYS A 165 -13.68 11.19 14.65
N ASP A 166 -14.00 12.10 15.57
CA ASP A 166 -13.07 12.57 16.59
C ASP A 166 -12.57 11.39 17.43
N VAL A 167 -13.46 10.51 17.89
CA VAL A 167 -13.08 9.29 18.61
C VAL A 167 -12.26 8.36 17.74
N SER A 168 -12.65 8.18 16.47
CA SER A 168 -11.90 7.34 15.50
C SER A 168 -10.46 7.82 15.31
N ASN A 169 -10.25 9.14 15.26
CA ASN A 169 -8.94 9.74 15.06
C ASN A 169 -8.09 9.72 16.34
N ASN A 170 -8.71 9.90 17.50
CA ASN A 170 -8.01 9.96 18.78
C ASN A 170 -7.81 8.59 19.46
N ILE A 171 -8.50 7.53 19.02
CA ILE A 171 -8.35 6.16 19.54
C ILE A 171 -8.00 5.17 18.41
N PRO A 172 -6.72 5.09 18.00
CA PRO A 172 -6.29 4.34 16.82
C PRO A 172 -6.69 2.86 16.83
N SER A 173 -6.76 2.23 18.00
CA SER A 173 -7.17 0.82 18.16
C SER A 173 -8.60 0.54 17.71
N PHE A 174 -9.46 1.56 17.63
CA PHE A 174 -10.85 1.43 17.16
C PHE A 174 -11.11 2.09 15.80
N ASN A 175 -10.13 2.82 15.24
CA ASN A 175 -10.28 3.62 14.03
C ASN A 175 -10.96 2.88 12.87
N VAL A 176 -10.45 1.68 12.54
CA VAL A 176 -10.97 0.87 11.43
C VAL A 176 -12.44 0.51 11.63
N LYS A 177 -12.80 0.04 12.85
CA LYS A 177 -14.17 -0.37 13.16
C LYS A 177 -15.13 0.82 13.21
N ILE A 178 -14.70 1.96 13.78
CA ILE A 178 -15.54 3.17 13.84
C ILE A 178 -15.74 3.77 12.45
N ASN A 179 -14.70 3.82 11.61
CA ASN A 179 -14.85 4.31 10.23
C ASN A 179 -15.82 3.44 9.41
N GLN A 180 -15.82 2.12 9.62
CA GLN A 180 -16.81 1.23 9.02
C GLN A 180 -18.25 1.57 9.48
N ARG A 181 -18.45 1.87 10.76
CA ARG A 181 -19.74 2.32 11.28
C ARG A 181 -20.20 3.65 10.67
N ILE A 182 -19.28 4.61 10.52
CA ILE A 182 -19.58 5.88 9.85
C ILE A 182 -20.04 5.62 8.40
N ASP A 183 -19.37 4.74 7.66
CA ASP A 183 -19.78 4.36 6.31
C ASP A 183 -21.18 3.71 6.29
N GLU A 184 -21.47 2.79 7.21
CA GLU A 184 -22.78 2.16 7.36
C GLU A 184 -23.89 3.19 7.64
N VAL A 185 -23.65 4.12 8.56
CA VAL A 185 -24.59 5.21 8.91
C VAL A 185 -24.85 6.11 7.70
N LEU A 186 -23.81 6.50 6.97
CA LEU A 186 -23.95 7.34 5.78
C LEU A 186 -24.75 6.64 4.67
N ILE A 187 -24.50 5.34 4.46
CA ILE A 187 -25.28 4.51 3.52
C ILE A 187 -26.75 4.44 3.94
N ASN A 188 -27.01 4.15 5.22
CA ASN A 188 -28.37 4.06 5.75
C ASN A 188 -29.11 5.40 5.65
N HIS A 189 -28.43 6.50 5.97
CA HIS A 189 -28.97 7.85 5.83
C HIS A 189 -29.34 8.15 4.38
N LYS A 190 -28.44 7.85 3.43
CA LYS A 190 -28.68 8.01 1.98
C LYS A 190 -29.86 7.17 1.49
N ASN A 191 -30.02 5.94 1.97
CA ASN A 191 -31.11 5.05 1.53
C ASN A 191 -32.47 5.43 2.12
N ARG A 192 -32.50 5.96 3.35
CA ARG A 192 -33.74 6.36 4.03
C ARG A 192 -34.29 7.68 3.52
N THR A 193 -33.40 8.64 3.24
CA THR A 193 -33.82 9.96 2.80
C THR A 193 -34.33 9.90 1.36
N LYS A 194 -35.52 10.43 1.11
CA LYS A 194 -36.03 10.64 -0.26
C LYS A 194 -35.32 11.80 -0.98
N ILE A 195 -34.43 12.49 -0.27
CA ILE A 195 -33.70 13.65 -0.76
C ILE A 195 -32.45 13.14 -1.49
N THR A 196 -32.47 13.24 -2.82
CA THR A 196 -31.37 12.86 -3.73
C THR A 196 -30.03 13.49 -3.35
N ASN A 197 -30.03 14.76 -2.90
CA ASN A 197 -28.82 15.51 -2.57
C ASN A 197 -28.43 15.54 -1.06
N ALA A 198 -28.96 14.62 -0.24
CA ALA A 198 -28.73 14.65 1.21
C ALA A 198 -27.24 14.64 1.60
N ILE A 199 -26.43 13.80 0.94
CA ILE A 199 -24.98 13.71 1.21
C ILE A 199 -24.25 14.99 0.78
N SER A 200 -24.63 15.59 -0.35
CA SER A 200 -24.05 16.87 -0.80
C SER A 200 -24.35 18.00 0.18
N ARG A 201 -25.58 18.07 0.71
CA ARG A 201 -25.95 19.07 1.73
C ARG A 201 -25.19 18.86 3.04
N LEU A 202 -25.03 17.60 3.45
CA LEU A 202 -24.23 17.25 4.63
C LEU A 202 -22.76 17.64 4.44
N GLY A 203 -22.18 17.39 3.27
CA GLY A 203 -20.83 17.83 2.92
C GLY A 203 -20.65 19.35 2.94
N ALA A 204 -21.68 20.10 2.50
CA ALA A 204 -21.68 21.56 2.54
C ALA A 204 -21.69 22.12 3.97
N ILE A 205 -22.38 21.46 4.91
CA ILE A 205 -22.34 21.84 6.32
C ILE A 205 -21.00 21.46 6.95
N LEU A 206 -20.51 20.24 6.69
CA LEU A 206 -19.23 19.77 7.22
C LEU A 206 -18.06 20.67 6.80
N ILE A 207 -18.05 21.22 5.59
CA ILE A 207 -16.94 22.07 5.14
C ILE A 207 -16.97 23.50 5.70
N GLN A 208 -18.12 23.97 6.24
CA GLN A 208 -18.19 25.27 6.91
C GLN A 208 -17.39 25.26 8.21
N ASP A 209 -17.36 24.12 8.88
CA ASP A 209 -16.46 23.87 10.00
C ASP A 209 -15.11 23.39 9.43
N LEU A 210 -14.12 24.28 9.34
CA LEU A 210 -12.80 24.01 8.76
C LEU A 210 -11.88 23.17 9.67
N SER A 211 -12.42 22.41 10.62
CA SER A 211 -11.64 21.52 11.48
C SER A 211 -10.99 20.37 10.68
N CYS A 212 -9.88 19.83 11.22
CA CYS A 212 -9.22 18.66 10.63
C CYS A 212 -10.17 17.44 10.57
N VAL A 213 -11.08 17.32 11.54
CA VAL A 213 -12.03 16.21 11.66
C VAL A 213 -13.00 16.20 10.48
N THR A 214 -13.65 17.32 10.16
CA THR A 214 -14.62 17.39 9.04
C THR A 214 -13.97 17.14 7.69
N GLN A 215 -12.74 17.63 7.48
CA GLN A 215 -11.96 17.35 6.28
C GLN A 215 -11.65 15.86 6.15
N SER A 216 -11.29 15.19 7.26
CA SER A 216 -11.08 13.73 7.27
C SER A 216 -12.36 12.97 6.96
N ILE A 217 -13.54 13.45 7.39
CA ILE A 217 -14.84 12.83 7.05
C ILE A 217 -15.06 12.86 5.53
N ILE A 218 -14.86 14.03 4.90
CA ILE A 218 -15.09 14.20 3.46
C ILE A 218 -14.06 13.38 2.65
N ALA A 219 -12.82 13.31 3.11
CA ALA A 219 -11.72 12.66 2.38
C ALA A 219 -11.74 11.13 2.48
N GLU A 220 -12.10 10.57 3.64
CA GLU A 220 -11.93 9.13 3.91
C GLU A 220 -13.18 8.31 3.63
N HIS A 221 -14.37 8.93 3.61
CA HIS A 221 -15.64 8.19 3.51
C HIS A 221 -16.23 8.26 2.10
N LYS A 222 -16.51 7.07 1.53
CA LYS A 222 -16.94 6.91 0.12
C LYS A 222 -18.20 7.68 -0.24
N ALA A 223 -19.11 7.87 0.72
CA ALA A 223 -20.34 8.62 0.50
C ALA A 223 -20.05 10.05 -0.01
N PHE A 224 -18.97 10.68 0.42
CA PHE A 224 -18.60 12.04 0.04
C PHE A 224 -17.73 12.13 -1.21
N GLN A 225 -17.38 11.02 -1.87
CA GLN A 225 -16.49 11.02 -3.03
C GLN A 225 -16.99 11.96 -4.16
N GLY A 226 -18.30 11.96 -4.42
CA GLY A 226 -18.91 12.87 -5.40
C GLY A 226 -18.82 14.34 -4.98
N TYR A 227 -18.99 14.63 -3.68
CA TYR A 227 -18.87 15.99 -3.15
C TYR A 227 -17.41 16.49 -3.17
N ALA A 228 -16.46 15.64 -2.77
CA ALA A 228 -15.02 15.93 -2.89
C ALA A 228 -14.61 16.23 -4.34
N LEU A 229 -15.14 15.46 -5.30
CA LEU A 229 -14.97 15.72 -6.72
C LEU A 229 -15.54 17.08 -7.14
N SER A 230 -16.74 17.44 -6.66
CA SER A 230 -17.34 18.75 -6.92
C SER A 230 -16.44 19.90 -6.46
N LEU A 231 -15.97 19.85 -5.21
CA LEU A 231 -15.07 20.86 -4.64
C LEU A 231 -13.77 21.00 -5.45
N PHE A 232 -13.20 19.87 -5.86
CA PHE A 232 -12.02 19.86 -6.72
C PHE A 232 -12.31 20.54 -8.07
N ASN A 233 -13.40 20.17 -8.73
CA ASN A 233 -13.80 20.72 -10.02
C ASN A 233 -14.14 22.22 -9.97
N GLU A 234 -14.65 22.74 -8.85
CA GLU A 234 -14.88 24.17 -8.63
C GLU A 234 -13.55 24.93 -8.46
N LYS A 235 -12.59 24.34 -7.72
CA LYS A 235 -11.25 24.92 -7.55
C LYS A 235 -10.52 25.05 -8.88
N ILE A 236 -10.51 24.00 -9.70
CA ILE A 236 -9.73 23.97 -10.95
C ILE A 236 -10.43 24.70 -12.11
N GLN A 237 -11.73 24.97 -12.04
CA GLN A 237 -12.43 25.76 -13.08
C GLN A 237 -11.84 27.16 -13.27
N LYS A 238 -11.09 27.68 -12.30
CA LYS A 238 -10.37 28.96 -12.40
C LYS A 238 -9.16 28.90 -13.34
N HIS A 239 -8.68 27.70 -13.70
CA HIS A 239 -7.50 27.48 -14.54
C HIS A 239 -7.93 27.00 -15.93
N ASP A 240 -8.42 27.92 -16.76
CA ASP A 240 -8.81 27.62 -18.14
C ASP A 240 -7.61 27.45 -19.09
N ILE A 241 -7.88 27.27 -20.38
CA ILE A 241 -6.81 27.08 -21.37
C ILE A 241 -5.88 28.30 -21.48
N ASP A 242 -6.40 29.51 -21.29
CA ASP A 242 -5.60 30.72 -21.39
C ASP A 242 -4.63 30.82 -20.21
N HIS A 243 -5.14 30.58 -18.99
CA HIS A 243 -4.31 30.47 -17.80
C HIS A 243 -3.21 29.40 -17.95
N VAL A 244 -3.55 28.23 -18.48
CA VAL A 244 -2.58 27.13 -18.68
C VAL A 244 -1.50 27.52 -19.68
N LEU A 245 -1.87 28.11 -20.81
CA LEU A 245 -0.91 28.50 -21.85
C LEU A 245 -0.03 29.67 -21.40
N GLU A 246 -0.53 30.60 -20.60
CA GLU A 246 0.26 31.68 -20.01
C GLU A 246 1.36 31.14 -19.08
N ASN A 247 1.02 30.15 -18.25
CA ASN A 247 1.93 29.58 -17.26
C ASN A 247 2.82 28.43 -17.79
N LEU A 248 2.56 27.95 -19.00
CA LEU A 248 3.36 26.90 -19.63
C LEU A 248 4.78 27.40 -19.95
N ARG A 249 5.78 26.80 -19.28
CA ARG A 249 7.21 27.03 -19.52
C ARG A 249 7.79 25.87 -20.36
N SER A 250 8.17 26.13 -21.61
CA SER A 250 8.99 25.19 -22.40
C SER A 250 9.55 25.87 -23.65
N ASP A 251 10.62 25.28 -24.19
CA ASP A 251 11.28 25.77 -25.40
C ASP A 251 10.43 25.50 -26.65
N CYS A 252 10.40 26.47 -27.58
CA CYS A 252 9.83 26.32 -28.93
C CYS A 252 8.38 25.79 -29.01
N ILE A 253 7.47 26.32 -28.18
CA ILE A 253 6.04 25.97 -28.20
C ILE A 253 5.23 26.90 -29.11
N ASP A 254 4.40 26.34 -29.98
CA ASP A 254 3.30 27.03 -30.65
C ASP A 254 2.04 27.01 -29.77
N LYS A 255 1.88 28.05 -28.93
CA LYS A 255 0.73 28.20 -28.02
C LYS A 255 -0.59 28.36 -28.79
N SER A 256 -0.57 28.99 -29.96
CA SER A 256 -1.77 29.16 -30.79
C SER A 256 -2.29 27.81 -31.27
N LYS A 257 -1.40 26.96 -31.78
CA LYS A 257 -1.73 25.61 -32.23
C LYS A 257 -2.25 24.72 -31.10
N LEU A 258 -1.67 24.81 -29.91
CA LEU A 258 -2.18 24.12 -28.71
C LEU A 258 -3.59 24.60 -28.35
N LYS A 259 -3.82 25.92 -28.33
CA LYS A 259 -5.13 26.51 -28.07
C LYS A 259 -6.19 26.02 -29.06
N THR A 260 -5.88 26.03 -30.36
CA THR A 260 -6.78 25.53 -31.41
C THR A 260 -7.15 24.06 -31.19
N ARG A 261 -6.16 23.19 -30.92
CA ARG A 261 -6.44 21.77 -30.66
C ARG A 261 -7.23 21.55 -29.38
N TYR A 262 -6.96 22.33 -28.33
CA TYR A 262 -7.74 22.26 -27.11
C TYR A 262 -9.21 22.62 -27.36
N HIS A 263 -9.48 23.68 -28.10
CA HIS A 263 -10.87 24.06 -28.43
C HIS A 263 -11.57 23.02 -29.32
N GLU A 264 -10.87 22.42 -30.28
CA GLU A 264 -11.42 21.30 -31.06
C GLU A 264 -11.76 20.11 -30.15
N PHE A 265 -10.84 19.74 -29.25
CA PHE A 265 -11.07 18.70 -28.25
C PHE A 265 -12.29 19.02 -27.37
N GLU A 266 -12.36 20.23 -26.84
CA GLU A 266 -13.38 20.66 -25.90
C GLU A 266 -14.76 20.70 -26.56
N ALA A 267 -14.84 21.18 -27.80
CA ALA A 267 -16.09 21.20 -28.57
C ALA A 267 -16.63 19.79 -28.78
N ILE A 268 -15.78 18.84 -29.22
CA ILE A 268 -16.17 17.44 -29.42
C ILE A 268 -16.58 16.81 -28.08
N TYR A 269 -15.81 17.03 -27.02
CA TYR A 269 -16.12 16.49 -25.70
C TYR A 269 -17.48 16.99 -25.19
N LYS A 270 -17.72 18.30 -25.23
CA LYS A 270 -18.98 18.90 -24.76
C LYS A 270 -20.19 18.37 -25.53
N ASP A 271 -20.07 18.26 -26.86
CA ASP A 271 -21.12 17.70 -27.72
C ASP A 271 -21.43 16.24 -27.35
N LEU A 272 -20.40 15.41 -27.17
CA LEU A 272 -20.58 14.01 -26.77
C LEU A 272 -21.24 13.87 -25.39
N ILE A 273 -20.84 14.70 -24.42
CA ILE A 273 -21.48 14.72 -23.09
C ILE A 273 -22.94 15.14 -23.22
N GLN A 274 -23.24 16.22 -23.94
CA GLN A 274 -24.61 16.70 -24.12
C GLN A 274 -25.54 15.65 -24.75
N GLN A 275 -25.05 14.90 -25.74
CA GLN A 275 -25.83 13.87 -26.42
C GLN A 275 -26.06 12.61 -25.57
N ASN A 276 -25.14 12.28 -24.67
CA ASN A 276 -25.08 10.98 -23.99
C ASN A 276 -25.24 11.03 -22.47
N LEU A 277 -25.28 12.21 -21.84
CA LEU A 277 -25.44 12.33 -20.39
C LEU A 277 -26.90 12.16 -19.95
N LYS A 278 -27.35 10.92 -19.87
CA LYS A 278 -28.66 10.53 -19.32
C LYS A 278 -28.55 9.20 -18.56
N PRO A 279 -29.47 8.90 -17.63
CA PRO A 279 -29.44 7.62 -16.90
C PRO A 279 -29.52 6.43 -17.86
N ASN A 280 -28.78 5.36 -17.57
CA ASN A 280 -28.79 4.10 -18.33
C ASN A 280 -28.48 4.22 -19.83
N VAL A 281 -27.59 5.14 -20.23
CA VAL A 281 -27.14 5.21 -21.64
C VAL A 281 -26.34 3.98 -22.05
N GLU A 282 -26.74 3.42 -23.18
CA GLU A 282 -25.89 2.52 -23.95
C GLU A 282 -24.84 3.31 -24.73
N LEU A 283 -23.57 3.11 -24.40
CA LEU A 283 -22.44 3.80 -25.03
C LEU A 283 -21.93 3.10 -26.29
N ASN A 284 -22.63 2.08 -26.79
CA ASN A 284 -22.20 1.21 -27.89
C ASN A 284 -21.80 1.99 -29.15
N GLN A 285 -22.60 2.98 -29.57
CA GLN A 285 -22.29 3.80 -30.74
C GLN A 285 -21.01 4.61 -30.53
N LEU A 286 -20.85 5.27 -29.37
CA LEU A 286 -19.64 6.04 -29.05
C LEU A 286 -18.39 5.15 -29.05
N ILE A 287 -18.50 3.94 -28.51
CA ILE A 287 -17.42 2.93 -28.50
C ILE A 287 -17.03 2.55 -29.93
N LEU A 288 -18.00 2.20 -30.78
CA LEU A 288 -17.77 1.81 -32.18
C LEU A 288 -17.12 2.95 -32.97
N GLU A 289 -17.61 4.18 -32.81
CA GLU A 289 -17.04 5.35 -33.47
C GLU A 289 -15.61 5.65 -32.99
N THR A 290 -15.34 5.48 -31.69
CA THR A 290 -14.00 5.65 -31.12
C THR A 290 -13.02 4.67 -31.75
N LYS A 291 -13.39 3.39 -31.83
CA LYS A 291 -12.59 2.34 -32.49
C LYS A 291 -12.40 2.63 -33.98
N ARG A 292 -13.44 3.12 -34.66
CA ARG A 292 -13.37 3.49 -36.08
C ARG A 292 -12.39 4.64 -36.34
N ILE A 293 -12.35 5.65 -35.47
CA ILE A 293 -11.42 6.79 -35.61
C ILE A 293 -9.98 6.34 -35.34
N ALA A 294 -9.78 5.46 -34.34
CA ALA A 294 -8.47 4.85 -34.12
C ALA A 294 -8.03 4.11 -35.38
N GLY A 295 -8.94 3.32 -35.96
CA GLY A 295 -8.70 2.52 -37.14
C GLY A 295 -7.65 1.43 -36.88
N ASP A 296 -7.18 0.79 -37.95
CA ASP A 296 -6.20 -0.30 -37.87
C ASP A 296 -4.75 0.21 -37.85
N ILE A 297 -4.46 1.29 -37.13
CA ILE A 297 -3.10 1.81 -37.01
C ILE A 297 -2.24 0.78 -36.28
N LYS A 298 -1.20 0.28 -36.96
CA LYS A 298 -0.22 -0.65 -36.41
C LYS A 298 1.12 0.03 -36.30
N GLN A 299 1.61 0.15 -35.07
CA GLN A 299 2.94 0.68 -34.78
C GLN A 299 3.87 -0.52 -34.58
N THR A 300 4.96 -0.59 -35.32
CA THR A 300 5.92 -1.70 -35.22
C THR A 300 7.26 -1.17 -34.77
N SER A 301 8.05 -1.97 -34.04
CA SER A 301 9.29 -1.50 -33.41
C SER A 301 10.33 -0.90 -34.38
N GLY A 302 10.25 -1.21 -35.69
CA GLY A 302 11.12 -0.64 -36.73
C GLY A 302 10.45 0.38 -37.66
N ASN A 303 9.14 0.61 -37.51
CA ASN A 303 8.39 1.53 -38.35
C ASN A 303 7.24 2.14 -37.54
N ILE A 304 7.51 3.33 -36.99
CA ILE A 304 6.54 4.14 -36.25
C ILE A 304 5.90 5.13 -37.23
N ILE A 305 4.59 5.04 -37.38
CA ILE A 305 3.79 5.94 -38.20
C ILE A 305 3.36 7.11 -37.31
N TRP A 306 4.06 8.24 -37.44
CA TRP A 306 3.75 9.47 -36.72
C TRP A 306 3.62 10.68 -37.67
N ASN A 307 2.67 10.58 -38.59
CA ASN A 307 2.40 11.61 -39.59
C ASN A 307 1.27 12.56 -39.14
N ALA A 308 0.95 13.56 -39.98
CA ALA A 308 -0.10 14.54 -39.67
C ALA A 308 -1.49 13.90 -39.50
N ASP A 309 -1.81 12.82 -40.22
CA ASP A 309 -3.08 12.11 -40.06
C ASP A 309 -3.23 11.51 -38.66
N VAL A 310 -2.21 10.79 -38.18
CA VAL A 310 -2.17 10.26 -36.81
C VAL A 310 -2.31 11.38 -35.79
N ARG A 311 -1.56 12.48 -35.96
CA ARG A 311 -1.62 13.64 -35.04
C ARG A 311 -2.99 14.31 -35.02
N ASN A 312 -3.68 14.39 -36.15
CA ASN A 312 -5.01 14.99 -36.23
C ASN A 312 -6.10 14.09 -35.60
N ARG A 313 -5.87 12.77 -35.51
CA ARG A 313 -6.78 11.85 -34.81
C ARG A 313 -6.69 11.98 -33.29
N ILE A 314 -5.53 12.40 -32.75
CA ILE A 314 -5.30 12.49 -31.30
C ILE A 314 -6.38 13.31 -30.61
N THR A 315 -6.67 14.52 -31.10
CA THR A 315 -7.68 15.41 -30.53
C THR A 315 -9.06 14.73 -30.44
N LYS A 316 -9.47 14.06 -31.52
CA LYS A 316 -10.77 13.40 -31.65
C LYS A 316 -10.89 12.14 -30.80
N LEU A 317 -9.80 11.38 -30.69
CA LEU A 317 -9.71 10.20 -29.84
C LEU A 317 -9.73 10.60 -28.37
N LEU A 318 -8.93 11.60 -28.00
CA LEU A 318 -8.84 12.08 -26.63
C LEU A 318 -10.19 12.58 -26.11
N ALA A 319 -10.92 13.36 -26.92
CA ALA A 319 -12.27 13.83 -26.59
C ALA A 319 -13.24 12.66 -26.34
N ARG A 320 -13.18 11.60 -27.15
CA ARG A 320 -14.04 10.42 -27.00
C ARG A 320 -13.65 9.54 -25.82
N ILE A 321 -12.36 9.34 -25.61
CA ILE A 321 -11.83 8.62 -24.44
C ILE A 321 -12.36 9.28 -23.16
N PHE A 322 -12.31 10.61 -23.08
CA PHE A 322 -12.81 11.32 -21.91
C PHE A 322 -14.31 11.36 -21.81
N ALA A 323 -15.02 11.54 -22.93
CA ALA A 323 -16.46 11.40 -22.90
C ALA A 323 -16.87 10.02 -22.35
N LEU A 324 -16.23 8.92 -22.80
CA LEU A 324 -16.47 7.58 -22.27
C LEU A 324 -16.14 7.48 -20.79
N TRP A 325 -14.98 7.96 -20.35
CA TRP A 325 -14.57 7.91 -18.94
C TRP A 325 -15.54 8.69 -18.03
N THR A 326 -15.92 9.90 -18.44
CA THR A 326 -16.91 10.75 -17.76
C THR A 326 -18.27 10.06 -17.68
N LEU A 327 -18.80 9.59 -18.81
CA LEU A 327 -20.14 8.99 -18.89
C LEU A 327 -20.22 7.67 -18.11
N GLN A 328 -19.19 6.84 -18.17
CA GLN A 328 -19.10 5.60 -17.41
C GLN A 328 -19.01 5.80 -15.90
N SER A 329 -18.68 7.02 -15.47
CA SER A 329 -18.47 7.42 -14.08
C SER A 329 -19.47 8.50 -13.61
N ALA A 330 -20.51 8.80 -14.39
CA ALA A 330 -21.47 9.88 -14.13
C ALA A 330 -22.45 9.61 -12.97
N HIS A 331 -22.28 8.52 -12.21
CA HIS A 331 -23.14 8.18 -11.07
C HIS A 331 -23.27 9.33 -10.05
N HIS A 332 -22.16 9.95 -9.64
CA HIS A 332 -22.18 11.10 -8.72
C HIS A 332 -22.95 12.30 -9.28
N TYR A 333 -22.87 12.53 -10.60
CA TYR A 333 -23.68 13.54 -11.26
C TYR A 333 -25.16 13.22 -11.10
N PHE A 334 -25.60 11.99 -11.36
CA PHE A 334 -27.01 11.62 -11.21
C PHE A 334 -27.49 11.64 -9.75
N GLU A 335 -26.63 11.35 -8.79
CA GLU A 335 -26.93 11.44 -7.36
C GLU A 335 -27.11 12.90 -6.89
N ALA A 336 -26.33 13.84 -7.42
CA ALA A 336 -26.43 15.27 -7.09
C ALA A 336 -27.60 15.98 -7.81
N GLN A 337 -28.74 15.31 -7.99
CA GLN A 337 -29.94 15.91 -8.57
C GLN A 337 -30.37 17.13 -7.73
N ASP A 338 -30.75 18.22 -8.40
CA ASP A 338 -31.21 19.48 -7.78
C ASP A 338 -30.12 20.32 -7.06
N VAL A 339 -28.84 20.07 -7.33
CA VAL A 339 -27.73 20.97 -6.94
C VAL A 339 -27.43 21.96 -8.08
N GLU A 340 -27.35 23.27 -7.80
CA GLU A 340 -27.15 24.32 -8.82
C GLU A 340 -25.92 24.07 -9.72
N ASN A 341 -24.83 23.57 -9.14
CA ASN A 341 -23.58 23.29 -9.85
C ASN A 341 -23.39 21.83 -10.28
N LYS A 342 -24.45 21.04 -10.46
CA LYS A 342 -24.40 19.58 -10.73
C LYS A 342 -23.30 19.10 -11.69
N ASN A 343 -22.94 19.88 -12.72
CA ASN A 343 -21.85 19.55 -13.66
C ASN A 343 -20.46 19.40 -13.01
N THR A 344 -20.24 19.93 -11.81
CA THR A 344 -19.01 19.75 -11.03
C THR A 344 -18.88 18.33 -10.47
N TYR A 345 -19.95 17.53 -10.47
CA TYR A 345 -19.91 16.13 -10.02
C TYR A 345 -19.48 15.16 -11.13
N LEU A 346 -19.18 15.67 -12.33
CA LEU A 346 -18.63 14.87 -13.43
C LEU A 346 -17.12 14.74 -13.29
N LEU A 347 -16.59 13.53 -13.44
CA LEU A 347 -15.17 13.35 -13.71
C LEU A 347 -14.88 13.94 -15.09
N LYS A 348 -14.10 15.01 -15.16
CA LYS A 348 -13.71 15.69 -16.40
C LYS A 348 -12.23 16.00 -16.37
N LEU A 349 -11.59 16.04 -17.54
CA LEU A 349 -10.23 16.56 -17.61
C LEU A 349 -10.23 18.08 -17.69
N HIS A 350 -9.23 18.65 -17.03
CA HIS A 350 -8.95 20.08 -17.06
C HIS A 350 -7.96 20.44 -18.17
N ALA A 351 -7.93 21.71 -18.55
CA ALA A 351 -7.07 22.19 -19.63
C ALA A 351 -5.59 21.82 -19.42
N ALA A 352 -5.09 21.92 -18.18
CA ALA A 352 -3.72 21.57 -17.83
C ALA A 352 -3.39 20.10 -18.17
N GLN A 353 -4.31 19.18 -17.89
CA GLN A 353 -4.12 17.76 -18.15
C GLN A 353 -4.17 17.47 -19.66
N VAL A 354 -5.11 18.04 -20.39
CA VAL A 354 -5.20 17.88 -21.85
C VAL A 354 -3.94 18.42 -22.54
N VAL A 355 -3.50 19.62 -22.16
CA VAL A 355 -2.26 20.21 -22.66
C VAL A 355 -1.06 19.35 -22.27
N SER A 356 -1.01 18.80 -21.06
CA SER A 356 0.06 17.88 -20.64
C SER A 356 0.16 16.65 -21.55
N ILE A 357 -0.98 16.03 -21.90
CA ILE A 357 -1.01 14.91 -22.86
C ILE A 357 -0.50 15.35 -24.23
N PHE A 358 -0.94 16.51 -24.72
CA PHE A 358 -0.43 17.08 -25.97
C PHE A 358 1.09 17.24 -25.94
N ARG A 359 1.63 17.78 -24.84
CA ARG A 359 3.08 17.97 -24.67
C ARG A 359 3.83 16.64 -24.55
N MET A 360 3.30 15.64 -23.85
CA MET A 360 3.89 14.29 -23.79
C MET A 360 4.01 13.67 -25.19
N LEU A 361 3.08 13.98 -26.09
CA LEU A 361 3.04 13.51 -27.47
C LEU A 361 3.67 14.49 -28.48
N SER A 362 4.42 15.49 -27.99
CA SER A 362 5.07 16.54 -28.78
C SER A 362 4.16 17.42 -29.65
N LEU A 363 2.85 17.42 -29.40
CA LEU A 363 1.94 18.32 -30.09
C LEU A 363 2.22 19.76 -29.68
N GLY A 364 2.23 20.66 -30.66
CA GLY A 364 2.59 22.07 -30.45
C GLY A 364 4.08 22.36 -30.56
N ASP A 365 4.93 21.35 -30.76
CA ASP A 365 6.32 21.56 -31.18
C ASP A 365 6.40 21.97 -32.66
N LYS A 366 7.53 22.56 -33.07
CA LYS A 366 7.79 22.90 -34.48
C LYS A 366 7.66 21.69 -35.43
N ASN A 367 8.24 20.55 -35.05
CA ASN A 367 8.27 19.34 -35.89
C ASN A 367 7.21 18.30 -35.50
N GLU A 368 6.67 18.36 -34.29
CA GLU A 368 5.71 17.39 -33.72
C GLU A 368 6.09 15.91 -33.88
N GLU A 369 7.38 15.64 -33.80
CA GLU A 369 7.93 14.29 -33.81
C GLU A 369 7.69 13.62 -32.45
N LEU A 370 7.31 12.34 -32.45
CA LEU A 370 7.19 11.57 -31.23
C LEU A 370 8.60 11.36 -30.65
N LYS A 371 8.89 12.05 -29.55
CA LYS A 371 10.18 12.00 -28.84
C LYS A 371 9.93 11.85 -27.35
N ASN A 372 11.01 11.60 -26.61
CA ASN A 372 10.95 11.59 -25.15
C ASN A 372 10.71 13.01 -24.64
N ASN A 373 9.65 13.19 -23.85
CA ASN A 373 9.29 14.47 -23.25
C ASN A 373 9.17 14.30 -21.74
N LEU A 374 9.53 15.36 -21.02
CA LEU A 374 9.29 15.49 -19.59
C LEU A 374 8.23 16.55 -19.36
N VAL A 375 7.18 16.21 -18.61
CA VAL A 375 6.11 17.16 -18.24
C VAL A 375 6.01 17.20 -16.73
N GLN A 376 6.19 18.40 -16.16
CA GLN A 376 6.01 18.65 -14.74
C GLN A 376 4.53 18.98 -14.47
N ILE A 377 3.88 18.14 -13.68
CA ILE A 377 2.51 18.33 -13.20
C ILE A 377 2.59 18.36 -11.67
N GLU A 378 2.11 19.46 -11.07
CA GLU A 378 2.16 19.63 -9.61
C GLU A 378 1.22 18.65 -8.88
N THR A 379 1.51 18.41 -7.61
CA THR A 379 0.73 17.50 -6.77
C THR A 379 -0.73 17.95 -6.69
N GLY A 380 -1.66 17.03 -6.97
CA GLY A 380 -3.09 17.32 -6.96
C GLY A 380 -3.66 17.77 -8.31
N GLU A 381 -2.84 18.09 -9.32
CA GLU A 381 -3.32 18.51 -10.65
C GLU A 381 -3.77 17.33 -11.54
N GLY A 382 -3.69 16.09 -11.04
CA GLY A 382 -4.22 14.89 -11.70
C GLY A 382 -3.25 14.22 -12.68
N LYS A 383 -2.01 14.01 -12.24
CA LYS A 383 -0.98 13.25 -12.97
C LYS A 383 -1.44 11.84 -13.35
N SER A 384 -2.07 11.11 -12.42
CA SER A 384 -2.63 9.78 -12.65
C SER A 384 -3.65 9.74 -13.81
N VAL A 385 -4.52 10.74 -13.89
CA VAL A 385 -5.52 10.88 -14.96
C VAL A 385 -4.83 11.13 -16.30
N THR A 386 -3.82 12.01 -16.31
CA THR A 386 -3.01 12.30 -17.51
C THR A 386 -2.29 11.06 -18.04
N LEU A 387 -1.69 10.25 -17.15
CA LEU A 387 -1.01 9.01 -17.52
C LEU A 387 -1.97 7.95 -18.05
N GLY A 388 -3.08 7.67 -17.35
CA GLY A 388 -4.08 6.69 -17.78
C GLY A 388 -4.69 7.02 -19.14
N ALA A 389 -5.00 8.30 -19.36
CA ALA A 389 -5.47 8.81 -20.63
C ALA A 389 -4.46 8.64 -21.77
N THR A 390 -3.20 8.98 -21.51
CA THR A 390 -2.12 8.88 -22.49
C THR A 390 -1.87 7.41 -22.85
N ALA A 391 -1.88 6.52 -21.87
CA ALA A 391 -1.73 5.09 -22.08
C ALA A 391 -2.84 4.52 -22.97
N LEU A 392 -4.09 4.88 -22.70
CA LEU A 392 -5.24 4.48 -23.51
C LEU A 392 -5.14 4.98 -24.95
N LEU A 393 -4.83 6.27 -25.12
CA LEU A 393 -4.66 6.88 -26.44
C LEU A 393 -3.56 6.19 -27.25
N LEU A 394 -2.39 5.97 -26.66
CA LEU A 394 -1.27 5.28 -27.32
C LEU A 394 -1.61 3.82 -27.65
N ALA A 395 -2.31 3.12 -26.76
CA ALA A 395 -2.74 1.75 -27.02
C ALA A 395 -3.73 1.65 -28.20
N LEU A 396 -4.65 2.61 -28.34
CA LEU A 396 -5.54 2.75 -29.50
C LEU A 396 -4.77 3.09 -30.78
N LEU A 397 -3.69 3.87 -30.67
CA LEU A 397 -2.82 4.23 -31.79
C LEU A 397 -1.84 3.13 -32.19
N GLY A 398 -1.95 1.91 -31.64
CA GLY A 398 -1.18 0.75 -32.07
C GLY A 398 0.06 0.42 -31.23
N PHE A 399 0.31 1.12 -30.11
CA PHE A 399 1.45 0.85 -29.22
C PHE A 399 1.15 -0.18 -28.13
N ASN A 400 2.19 -0.80 -27.58
CA ASN A 400 2.17 -1.45 -26.27
C ASN A 400 2.72 -0.46 -25.23
N VAL A 401 1.93 -0.14 -24.21
CA VAL A 401 2.27 0.90 -23.23
C VAL A 401 2.59 0.27 -21.88
N HIS A 402 3.71 0.67 -21.30
CA HIS A 402 4.10 0.33 -19.93
C HIS A 402 4.06 1.62 -19.12
N CYS A 403 3.35 1.64 -18.00
CA CYS A 403 3.27 2.74 -17.06
C CYS A 403 4.03 2.33 -15.80
N ALA A 404 5.22 2.90 -15.61
CA ALA A 404 6.06 2.67 -14.44
C ALA A 404 5.72 3.67 -13.33
N CYS A 405 5.59 3.17 -12.11
CA CYS A 405 5.46 3.97 -10.90
C CYS A 405 6.50 3.49 -9.87
N TYR A 406 6.75 4.27 -8.82
CA TYR A 406 7.59 3.84 -7.71
C TYR A 406 6.86 2.86 -6.76
N SER A 407 5.53 3.02 -6.60
CA SER A 407 4.72 2.23 -5.66
C SER A 407 3.77 1.29 -6.39
N ASP A 408 3.77 0.00 -6.00
CA ASP A 408 2.84 -1.00 -6.56
C ASP A 408 1.39 -0.64 -6.23
N TYR A 409 1.13 -0.16 -5.00
CA TYR A 409 -0.20 0.29 -4.60
C TYR A 409 -0.72 1.45 -5.47
N LEU A 410 0.10 2.49 -5.68
CA LEU A 410 -0.27 3.64 -6.52
C LEU A 410 -0.47 3.21 -7.98
N SER A 411 0.42 2.35 -8.48
CA SER A 411 0.32 1.78 -9.82
C SER A 411 -1.01 1.04 -10.02
N GLN A 412 -1.41 0.18 -9.07
CA GLN A 412 -2.67 -0.56 -9.17
C GLN A 412 -3.90 0.33 -9.04
N ARG A 413 -3.86 1.32 -8.13
CA ARG A 413 -4.92 2.33 -7.99
C ARG A 413 -5.18 3.03 -9.33
N ASP A 414 -4.11 3.48 -9.98
CA ASP A 414 -4.20 4.25 -11.22
C ASP A 414 -4.67 3.39 -12.40
N TYR A 415 -4.18 2.14 -12.49
CA TYR A 415 -4.68 1.15 -13.45
C TYR A 415 -6.19 0.89 -13.28
N ASN A 416 -6.63 0.62 -12.05
CA ASN A 416 -8.03 0.34 -11.76
C ASN A 416 -8.95 1.53 -12.06
N GLY A 417 -8.44 2.76 -11.93
CA GLY A 417 -9.18 3.98 -12.28
C GLY A 417 -9.58 4.09 -13.75
N PHE A 418 -8.87 3.40 -14.65
CA PHE A 418 -9.14 3.40 -16.10
C PHE A 418 -9.50 2.03 -16.68
N LEU A 419 -9.35 0.95 -15.90
CA LEU A 419 -9.58 -0.44 -16.34
C LEU A 419 -10.91 -0.61 -17.10
N LYS A 420 -12.01 -0.06 -16.57
CA LYS A 420 -13.32 -0.13 -17.23
C LYS A 420 -13.31 0.42 -18.66
N VAL A 421 -12.61 1.53 -18.89
CA VAL A 421 -12.50 2.15 -20.23
C VAL A 421 -11.53 1.36 -21.10
N PHE A 422 -10.44 0.82 -20.53
CA PHE A 422 -9.50 -0.05 -21.24
C PHE A 422 -10.21 -1.29 -21.79
N ASP A 423 -11.02 -1.95 -20.95
CA ASP A 423 -11.79 -3.14 -21.29
C ASP A 423 -12.83 -2.82 -22.36
N THR A 424 -13.57 -1.71 -22.17
CA THR A 424 -14.58 -1.23 -23.12
C THR A 424 -14.00 -1.04 -24.53
N LEU A 425 -12.79 -0.46 -24.59
CA LEU A 425 -12.10 -0.20 -25.85
C LEU A 425 -11.24 -1.39 -26.33
N GLY A 426 -11.16 -2.47 -25.56
CA GLY A 426 -10.47 -3.71 -25.93
C GLY A 426 -8.95 -3.57 -26.02
N VAL A 427 -8.36 -2.70 -25.20
CA VAL A 427 -6.92 -2.40 -25.24
C VAL A 427 -6.15 -2.87 -24.01
N THR A 428 -6.83 -3.46 -23.02
CA THR A 428 -6.28 -3.88 -21.72
C THR A 428 -5.01 -4.73 -21.85
N GLN A 429 -4.96 -5.65 -22.80
CA GLN A 429 -3.80 -6.50 -23.06
C GLN A 429 -2.56 -5.74 -23.56
N ASN A 430 -2.72 -4.50 -24.04
CA ASN A 430 -1.65 -3.66 -24.57
C ASN A 430 -1.18 -2.60 -23.56
N ILE A 431 -1.75 -2.56 -22.36
CA ILE A 431 -1.40 -1.62 -21.30
C ILE A 431 -0.93 -2.41 -20.08
N ARG A 432 0.24 -2.05 -19.54
CA ARG A 432 0.83 -2.67 -18.36
C ARG A 432 1.17 -1.60 -17.34
N TYR A 433 0.78 -1.82 -16.10
CA TYR A 433 1.12 -0.97 -14.96
C TYR A 433 1.96 -1.79 -14.00
N GLY A 434 2.99 -1.18 -13.42
CA GLY A 434 3.78 -1.82 -12.38
C GLY A 434 4.89 -0.94 -11.87
N ILE A 435 5.58 -1.43 -10.83
CA ILE A 435 6.85 -0.85 -10.43
C ILE A 435 7.90 -1.10 -11.50
N PHE A 436 8.88 -0.19 -11.61
CA PHE A 436 9.92 -0.28 -12.64
C PHE A 436 10.60 -1.65 -12.68
N ASN A 437 11.02 -2.17 -11.53
CA ASN A 437 11.69 -3.48 -11.44
C ASN A 437 10.82 -4.60 -11.98
N LYS A 438 9.51 -4.59 -11.69
CA LYS A 438 8.57 -5.60 -12.18
C LYS A 438 8.42 -5.52 -13.71
N LEU A 439 8.24 -4.32 -14.24
CA LEU A 439 8.11 -4.11 -15.68
C LEU A 439 9.41 -4.47 -16.43
N TYR A 440 10.55 -4.15 -15.84
CA TYR A 440 11.86 -4.51 -16.35
C TYR A 440 12.06 -6.03 -16.38
N GLU A 441 11.76 -6.74 -15.28
CA GLU A 441 11.85 -8.21 -15.21
C GLU A 441 10.92 -8.87 -16.24
N GLU A 442 9.69 -8.38 -16.40
CA GLU A 442 8.77 -8.84 -17.45
C GLU A 442 9.34 -8.60 -18.87
N MET A 443 10.03 -7.49 -19.09
CA MET A 443 10.66 -7.19 -20.38
C MET A 443 11.85 -8.10 -20.69
N ILE A 444 12.65 -8.43 -19.69
CA ILE A 444 13.81 -9.31 -19.83
C ILE A 444 13.41 -10.77 -20.01
N HIS A 445 12.41 -11.24 -19.25
CA HIS A 445 11.95 -12.63 -19.31
C HIS A 445 11.02 -12.94 -20.50
N ARG A 446 10.74 -11.94 -21.35
CA ARG A 446 9.75 -12.03 -22.43
C ARG A 446 9.93 -13.23 -23.36
N ASN A 447 11.17 -13.57 -23.66
CA ASN A 447 11.49 -14.68 -24.57
C ASN A 447 11.86 -15.95 -23.80
N GLU A 448 12.43 -15.81 -22.60
CA GLU A 448 12.88 -16.91 -21.78
C GLU A 448 13.13 -16.43 -20.34
N GLU A 449 12.87 -17.28 -19.35
CA GLU A 449 13.26 -17.04 -17.96
C GLU A 449 14.79 -17.17 -17.84
N ILE A 450 15.53 -16.10 -18.16
CA ILE A 450 17.01 -16.07 -18.25
C ILE A 450 17.68 -16.76 -17.06
N ARG A 451 17.17 -16.59 -15.85
CA ARG A 451 17.71 -17.23 -14.63
C ARG A 451 17.59 -18.74 -14.67
N GLN A 452 16.45 -19.26 -15.12
CA GLN A 452 16.23 -20.69 -15.30
C GLN A 452 17.05 -21.22 -16.47
N SER A 453 17.18 -20.44 -17.56
CA SER A 453 17.99 -20.79 -18.72
C SER A 453 19.45 -20.97 -18.37
N VAL A 454 20.02 -20.03 -17.61
CA VAL A 454 21.39 -20.11 -17.11
C VAL A 454 21.57 -21.32 -16.19
N GLU A 455 20.62 -21.56 -15.28
CA GLU A 455 20.66 -22.72 -14.39
C GLU A 455 20.62 -24.05 -15.18
N GLN A 456 19.74 -24.16 -16.18
CA GLN A 456 19.63 -25.33 -17.05
C GLN A 456 20.87 -25.50 -17.94
N PHE A 457 21.42 -24.42 -18.47
CA PHE A 457 22.65 -24.46 -19.26
C PHE A 457 23.82 -24.99 -18.43
N ILE A 458 23.99 -24.47 -17.22
CA ILE A 458 25.03 -24.93 -16.29
C ILE A 458 24.82 -26.39 -15.89
N SER A 459 23.57 -26.76 -15.58
CA SER A 459 23.23 -28.08 -15.05
C SER A 459 23.22 -29.18 -16.11
N ASN A 460 22.74 -28.90 -17.31
CA ASN A 460 22.42 -29.94 -18.30
C ASN A 460 23.18 -29.78 -19.61
N GLY A 461 23.93 -28.67 -19.78
CA GLY A 461 24.69 -28.39 -21.02
C GLY A 461 23.82 -28.11 -22.24
N SER A 462 22.49 -28.03 -22.09
CA SER A 462 21.55 -27.83 -23.17
C SER A 462 21.10 -26.37 -23.24
N ASN A 463 21.38 -25.71 -24.36
CA ASN A 463 20.70 -24.49 -24.76
C ASN A 463 19.43 -24.90 -25.51
N ASN A 464 18.29 -25.00 -24.82
CA ASN A 464 17.00 -25.01 -25.49
C ASN A 464 16.67 -23.58 -25.92
N ILE A 465 17.46 -23.02 -26.84
CA ILE A 465 17.10 -21.75 -27.49
C ILE A 465 15.92 -22.09 -28.38
N VAL A 466 14.72 -21.94 -27.83
CA VAL A 466 13.50 -21.94 -28.63
C VAL A 466 13.59 -20.69 -29.49
N SER A 467 13.94 -20.88 -30.76
CA SER A 467 13.86 -19.84 -31.77
C SER A 467 12.38 -19.49 -31.98
N ASN A 468 11.85 -18.60 -31.14
CA ASN A 468 10.52 -18.08 -31.37
C ASN A 468 10.57 -17.22 -32.64
N SER A 469 9.80 -17.65 -33.63
CA SER A 469 9.55 -16.94 -34.88
C SER A 469 9.33 -15.46 -34.61
N GLN A 470 9.96 -14.60 -35.44
CA GLN A 470 9.79 -13.16 -35.46
C GLN A 470 8.31 -12.77 -35.60
N LEU A 471 7.58 -12.73 -34.48
CA LEU A 471 6.31 -12.02 -34.41
C LEU A 471 6.64 -10.54 -34.59
N ILE A 472 5.98 -9.89 -35.56
CA ILE A 472 6.08 -8.45 -35.74
C ILE A 472 5.61 -7.79 -34.46
N GLU A 473 6.56 -7.28 -33.69
CA GLU A 473 6.30 -6.75 -32.37
C GLU A 473 5.75 -5.33 -32.45
N ARG A 474 4.64 -5.08 -31.75
CA ARG A 474 4.11 -3.73 -31.60
C ARG A 474 5.15 -2.83 -30.93
N ALA A 475 5.32 -1.62 -31.45
CA ALA A 475 6.20 -0.63 -30.85
C ALA A 475 5.81 -0.37 -29.40
N LYS A 476 6.81 -0.22 -28.53
CA LYS A 476 6.63 -0.08 -27.08
C LYS A 476 6.84 1.38 -26.66
N ILE A 477 6.01 1.86 -25.74
CA ILE A 477 6.19 3.14 -25.06
C ILE A 477 6.25 2.90 -23.56
N LEU A 478 7.18 3.57 -22.90
CA LEU A 478 7.28 3.62 -21.44
C LEU A 478 6.83 5.02 -20.99
N LEU A 479 5.81 5.06 -20.15
CA LEU A 479 5.39 6.25 -19.41
C LEU A 479 5.88 6.09 -17.97
N ILE A 480 6.53 7.10 -17.42
CA ILE A 480 7.13 7.04 -16.08
C ILE A 480 6.43 8.08 -15.21
N ASP A 481 5.80 7.61 -14.14
CA ASP A 481 5.35 8.44 -13.03
C ASP A 481 6.52 8.76 -12.10
N GLU A 482 6.52 9.96 -11.52
CA GLU A 482 7.54 10.43 -10.56
C GLU A 482 8.97 10.14 -11.04
N VAL A 483 9.29 10.59 -12.27
CA VAL A 483 10.60 10.34 -12.89
C VAL A 483 11.77 10.84 -12.03
N ASP A 484 11.54 11.83 -11.18
CA ASP A 484 12.51 12.39 -10.24
C ASP A 484 13.01 11.35 -9.22
N VAL A 485 12.16 10.40 -8.83
CA VAL A 485 12.54 9.28 -7.93
C VAL A 485 13.61 8.39 -8.57
N PHE A 486 13.65 8.30 -9.90
CA PHE A 486 14.66 7.55 -10.63
C PHE A 486 16.04 8.22 -10.64
N PHE A 487 16.12 9.47 -10.19
CA PHE A 487 17.38 10.18 -9.96
C PHE A 487 17.83 10.10 -8.49
N SER A 488 17.14 9.35 -7.64
CA SER A 488 17.58 9.05 -6.27
C SER A 488 18.84 8.18 -6.27
N GLN A 489 19.59 8.19 -5.16
CA GLN A 489 20.79 7.35 -5.00
C GLN A 489 20.48 5.85 -5.08
N ASP A 490 19.26 5.45 -4.71
CA ASP A 490 18.84 4.04 -4.73
C ASP A 490 18.65 3.52 -6.16
N PHE A 491 18.44 4.42 -7.13
CA PHE A 491 18.15 4.06 -8.51
C PHE A 491 19.25 4.51 -9.47
N TYR A 492 19.69 5.76 -9.40
CA TYR A 492 20.64 6.33 -10.34
C TYR A 492 22.03 5.74 -10.18
N GLY A 493 22.48 4.99 -11.21
CA GLY A 493 23.76 4.28 -11.19
C GLY A 493 23.69 2.90 -10.54
N ASN A 494 22.52 2.48 -10.05
CA ASN A 494 22.33 1.12 -9.57
C ASN A 494 22.30 0.14 -10.75
N VAL A 495 22.85 -1.05 -10.55
CA VAL A 495 23.01 -2.06 -11.61
C VAL A 495 22.01 -3.17 -11.38
N CYS A 496 21.10 -3.38 -12.33
CA CYS A 496 20.34 -4.61 -12.33
C CYS A 496 21.26 -5.78 -12.68
N THR A 497 21.49 -6.66 -11.72
CA THR A 497 22.34 -7.84 -11.88
C THR A 497 21.45 -9.08 -11.91
N PRO A 498 20.99 -9.53 -13.09
CA PRO A 498 20.23 -10.77 -13.18
C PRO A 498 21.13 -11.93 -12.77
N SER A 499 20.85 -12.51 -11.60
CA SER A 499 21.59 -13.66 -11.06
C SER A 499 20.64 -14.81 -10.72
N THR A 500 21.16 -16.02 -10.76
CA THR A 500 20.45 -17.25 -10.37
C THR A 500 21.30 -18.05 -9.39
N SER A 501 20.65 -18.85 -8.54
CA SER A 501 21.34 -19.73 -7.59
C SER A 501 21.28 -21.16 -8.10
N LEU A 502 22.43 -21.75 -8.41
CA LEU A 502 22.52 -23.14 -8.83
C LEU A 502 22.24 -24.07 -7.63
N ARG A 503 21.18 -24.89 -7.72
CA ARG A 503 20.80 -25.82 -6.64
C ARG A 503 20.98 -27.26 -7.08
N ASP A 504 21.89 -27.98 -6.43
CA ASP A 504 22.13 -29.40 -6.68
C ASP A 504 22.56 -30.12 -5.39
N PRO A 505 22.12 -31.38 -5.16
CA PRO A 505 22.50 -32.14 -3.97
C PRO A 505 24.01 -32.26 -3.76
N THR A 506 24.79 -32.34 -4.85
CA THR A 506 26.25 -32.44 -4.76
C THR A 506 26.90 -31.16 -4.23
N ILE A 507 26.34 -29.99 -4.54
CA ILE A 507 26.74 -28.69 -3.97
C ILE A 507 26.40 -28.66 -2.49
N THR A 508 25.19 -29.07 -2.12
CA THR A 508 24.76 -29.11 -0.71
C THR A 508 25.65 -30.04 0.12
N SER A 509 25.98 -31.23 -0.38
CA SER A 509 26.88 -32.17 0.28
C SER A 509 28.28 -31.59 0.47
N LEU A 510 28.84 -30.94 -0.54
CA LEU A 510 30.15 -30.29 -0.46
C LEU A 510 30.16 -29.16 0.58
N THR A 511 29.17 -28.27 0.54
CA THR A 511 29.06 -27.17 1.51
C THR A 511 28.87 -27.68 2.94
N ASN A 512 28.05 -28.71 3.15
CA ASN A 512 27.84 -29.33 4.46
C ASN A 512 29.10 -30.02 5.00
N PHE A 513 29.89 -30.67 4.13
CA PHE A 513 31.17 -31.25 4.50
C PHE A 513 32.13 -30.16 5.01
N ILE A 514 32.33 -29.10 4.21
CA ILE A 514 33.22 -27.98 4.56
C ILE A 514 32.77 -27.33 5.87
N TRP A 515 31.47 -27.08 6.03
CA TRP A 515 30.91 -26.50 7.24
C TRP A 515 31.10 -27.37 8.48
N THR A 516 30.84 -28.67 8.38
CA THR A 516 31.02 -29.62 9.49
C THR A 516 32.49 -29.71 9.93
N GLN A 517 33.41 -29.63 8.97
CA GLN A 517 34.86 -29.70 9.19
C GLN A 517 35.53 -28.34 9.41
N ARG A 518 34.78 -27.25 9.58
CA ARG A 518 35.33 -25.89 9.70
C ARG A 518 36.40 -25.72 10.80
N LYS A 519 36.28 -26.46 11.91
CA LYS A 519 37.25 -26.43 13.03
C LYS A 519 38.59 -27.10 12.69
N SER A 520 38.61 -27.94 11.66
CA SER A 520 39.76 -28.75 11.26
C SER A 520 40.78 -27.98 10.40
N LYS A 521 40.55 -26.68 10.13
CA LYS A 521 41.39 -25.82 9.28
C LYS A 521 41.70 -26.46 7.93
N LEU A 522 40.64 -26.90 7.23
CA LEU A 522 40.75 -27.53 5.92
C LEU A 522 41.50 -26.61 4.93
N ASN A 523 42.41 -27.20 4.15
CA ASN A 523 42.99 -26.55 2.99
C ASN A 523 42.38 -27.10 1.69
N LEU A 524 42.59 -26.39 0.58
CA LEU A 524 41.99 -26.73 -0.71
C LEU A 524 42.35 -28.15 -1.18
N ASN A 525 43.58 -28.60 -0.98
CA ASN A 525 44.02 -29.94 -1.41
C ASN A 525 43.28 -31.05 -0.63
N GLN A 526 43.01 -30.82 0.65
CA GLN A 526 42.23 -31.74 1.48
C GLN A 526 40.78 -31.82 1.01
N VAL A 527 40.16 -30.69 0.66
CA VAL A 527 38.78 -30.67 0.13
C VAL A 527 38.70 -31.32 -1.25
N LYS A 528 39.69 -31.09 -2.12
CA LYS A 528 39.73 -31.72 -3.45
C LYS A 528 39.79 -33.24 -3.42
N ALA A 529 40.35 -33.82 -2.35
CA ALA A 529 40.47 -35.25 -2.18
C ALA A 529 39.18 -35.93 -1.68
N THR A 530 38.13 -35.16 -1.34
CA THR A 530 36.93 -35.73 -0.73
C THR A 530 35.93 -36.24 -1.77
N PRO A 531 35.11 -37.25 -1.42
CA PRO A 531 34.05 -37.73 -2.31
C PRO A 531 33.05 -36.64 -2.71
N GLU A 532 32.77 -35.68 -1.82
CA GLU A 532 31.82 -34.59 -2.07
C GLU A 532 32.33 -33.61 -3.13
N TYR A 533 33.62 -33.25 -3.10
CA TYR A 533 34.20 -32.38 -4.12
C TYR A 533 34.24 -33.06 -5.48
N VAL A 534 34.63 -34.34 -5.51
CA VAL A 534 34.67 -35.14 -6.74
C VAL A 534 33.25 -35.30 -7.32
N ALA A 535 32.25 -35.56 -6.49
CA ALA A 535 30.86 -35.67 -6.92
C ALA A 535 30.34 -34.35 -7.53
N CYS A 536 30.62 -33.21 -6.88
CA CYS A 536 30.23 -31.88 -7.36
C CYS A 536 30.95 -31.52 -8.68
N SER A 537 32.24 -31.78 -8.77
CA SER A 537 33.03 -31.51 -9.98
C SER A 537 32.58 -32.40 -11.15
N ASN A 538 32.28 -33.66 -10.90
CA ASN A 538 31.72 -34.57 -11.91
C ASN A 538 30.31 -34.18 -12.34
N ARG A 539 29.52 -33.58 -11.45
CA ARG A 539 28.18 -33.07 -11.77
C ARG A 539 28.23 -31.86 -12.71
N PHE A 540 29.25 -31.02 -12.58
CA PHE A 540 29.45 -29.80 -13.37
C PHE A 540 30.85 -29.73 -14.00
N PRO A 541 31.20 -30.66 -14.91
CA PRO A 541 32.56 -30.82 -15.39
C PRO A 541 33.10 -29.59 -16.13
N ASN A 542 32.23 -28.86 -16.84
CA ASN A 542 32.60 -27.64 -17.56
C ASN A 542 32.76 -26.41 -16.64
N TRP A 543 32.41 -26.54 -15.36
CA TRP A 543 32.39 -25.45 -14.39
C TRP A 543 33.30 -25.72 -13.19
N GLU A 544 34.21 -26.69 -13.29
CA GLU A 544 35.22 -26.97 -12.26
C GLU A 544 36.00 -25.71 -11.82
N PRO A 545 36.44 -24.79 -12.72
CA PRO A 545 37.11 -23.57 -12.29
C PRO A 545 36.24 -22.67 -11.40
N LEU A 546 34.93 -22.62 -11.64
CA LEU A 546 34.00 -21.84 -10.82
C LEU A 546 33.80 -22.50 -9.45
N ILE A 547 33.63 -23.83 -9.42
CA ILE A 547 33.56 -24.61 -8.17
C ILE A 547 34.85 -24.43 -7.37
N LEU A 548 36.01 -24.46 -8.02
CA LEU A 548 37.31 -24.26 -7.41
C LEU A 548 37.40 -22.92 -6.69
N GLU A 549 37.06 -21.81 -7.36
CA GLU A 549 37.07 -20.48 -6.74
C GLU A 549 36.03 -20.36 -5.62
N ALA A 550 34.82 -20.88 -5.82
CA ALA A 550 33.79 -20.89 -4.78
C ALA A 550 34.23 -21.67 -3.53
N VAL A 551 34.92 -22.81 -3.71
CA VAL A 551 35.47 -23.60 -2.59
C VAL A 551 36.60 -22.84 -1.88
N LYS A 552 37.47 -22.12 -2.60
CA LYS A 552 38.48 -21.27 -1.96
C LYS A 552 37.84 -20.19 -1.09
N SER A 553 36.82 -19.50 -1.60
CA SER A 553 36.04 -18.51 -0.84
C SER A 553 35.38 -19.16 0.37
N LEU A 554 34.69 -20.29 0.20
CA LEU A 554 34.05 -21.00 1.31
C LEU A 554 35.05 -21.42 2.40
N ILE A 555 36.22 -21.96 2.02
CA ILE A 555 37.28 -22.34 2.97
C ILE A 555 37.75 -21.11 3.74
N TYR A 556 38.02 -20.00 3.04
CA TYR A 556 38.42 -18.74 3.65
C TYR A 556 37.36 -18.26 4.64
N ASP A 557 36.11 -18.20 4.21
CA ASP A 557 34.98 -17.71 4.99
C ASP A 557 34.75 -18.55 6.25
N VAL A 558 34.80 -19.90 6.17
CA VAL A 558 34.60 -20.76 7.34
C VAL A 558 35.78 -20.74 8.32
N ILE A 559 36.99 -20.43 7.86
CA ILE A 559 38.16 -20.24 8.73
C ILE A 559 38.05 -18.92 9.49
N SER A 560 37.64 -17.85 8.80
CA SER A 560 37.39 -16.54 9.42
C SER A 560 36.01 -16.44 10.09
N PHE A 561 35.21 -17.51 10.06
CA PHE A 561 33.87 -17.50 10.63
C PHE A 561 33.95 -17.46 12.15
N GLU A 562 33.84 -16.26 12.69
CA GLU A 562 33.54 -16.07 14.10
C GLU A 562 32.05 -16.37 14.29
N SER A 563 31.78 -17.37 15.13
CA SER A 563 30.44 -17.62 15.63
C SER A 563 29.98 -16.36 16.35
N HIS A 564 29.16 -15.54 15.69
CA HIS A 564 28.42 -14.50 16.36
C HIS A 564 27.64 -15.20 17.46
N ASN A 565 27.85 -14.81 18.71
CA ASN A 565 27.07 -15.35 19.81
C ASN A 565 25.63 -14.90 19.58
N TYR A 566 24.80 -15.76 18.99
CA TYR A 566 23.39 -15.51 18.91
C TYR A 566 22.69 -16.23 20.06
N ILE A 567 21.68 -15.58 20.60
CA ILE A 567 20.74 -16.17 21.54
C ILE A 567 19.54 -16.57 20.69
N VAL A 568 19.25 -17.86 20.64
CA VAL A 568 17.95 -18.33 20.13
C VAL A 568 16.95 -18.15 21.26
N LYS A 569 15.97 -17.27 21.05
CA LYS A 569 14.87 -17.04 21.98
C LYS A 569 13.58 -17.07 21.17
N GLU A 570 12.66 -17.95 21.53
CA GLU A 570 11.35 -18.11 20.86
C GLU A 570 11.44 -18.26 19.33
N ASP A 571 12.30 -19.17 18.84
CA ASP A 571 12.56 -19.38 17.40
C ASP A 571 13.06 -18.15 16.63
N LYS A 572 13.54 -17.12 17.34
CA LYS A 572 14.20 -15.94 16.76
C LYS A 572 15.67 -15.90 17.17
N ILE A 573 16.50 -15.49 16.22
CA ILE A 573 17.95 -15.30 16.39
C ILE A 573 18.18 -13.85 16.84
N GLY A 574 18.60 -13.65 18.08
CA GLY A 574 19.09 -12.35 18.58
C GLY A 574 20.61 -12.35 18.65
N TYR A 575 21.28 -11.28 18.24
CA TYR A 575 22.73 -11.15 18.41
C TYR A 575 23.05 -10.71 19.85
N LYS A 576 24.03 -11.33 20.51
CA LYS A 576 24.61 -10.75 21.74
C LYS A 576 25.37 -9.50 21.34
N GLU A 577 25.01 -8.37 21.93
CA GLU A 577 25.92 -7.21 22.03
C GLU A 577 27.16 -7.57 22.85
#